data_AF-A0AAP5GX27-F1
#
_entry.id   AF-A0AAP5GX27-F1
#
_cell.length_a   1.000
_cell.length_b   1.000
_cell.length_c   1.000
_cell.angle_alpha   90.00
_cell.angle_beta   90.00
_cell.angle_gamma   90.00
#
_symmetry.space_group_name_H-M   'P 1'
#
loop_
_entity.id
_entity.type
_entity.pdbx_description
1 polymer ?
#
loop_
_entity_poly.entity_id
_entity_poly.type
_entity_poly.pdbx_seq_one_letter_code
_entity_poly.pdbx_strand_id
1 'polypeptide(L)' 'MKYTPATLTEEHVHQIQEVEQHLSDAAGKELILIAYSLQPEETNPSDSRSDPL' A
#
# COMPACT_ATOMS: atom_id res chain seq x y z
N MET A 1 -12.81 -11.81 -8.63
CA MET A 1 -12.45 -11.67 -7.19
C MET A 1 -13.16 -10.42 -6.66
N LYS A 2 -13.85 -10.48 -5.52
CA LYS A 2 -14.41 -9.26 -4.89
C LYS A 2 -13.26 -8.54 -4.18
N TYR A 3 -13.01 -7.28 -4.51
CA TYR A 3 -12.02 -6.46 -3.83
C TYR A 3 -12.54 -6.11 -2.43
N THR A 4 -11.76 -6.47 -1.40
CA THR A 4 -11.99 -6.02 -0.03
C THR A 4 -10.81 -5.13 0.34
N PRO A 5 -11.02 -3.83 0.55
CA PRO A 5 -9.96 -2.94 1.04
C PRO A 5 -9.41 -3.51 2.35
N ALA A 6 -8.09 -3.63 2.46
CA ALA A 6 -7.47 -3.92 3.73
C ALA A 6 -7.59 -2.68 4.63
N THR A 7 -8.37 -2.78 5.70
CA THR A 7 -8.51 -1.70 6.68
C THR A 7 -7.35 -1.78 7.67
N LEU A 8 -6.57 -0.72 7.77
CA LEU A 8 -5.61 -0.55 8.86
C LEU A 8 -6.38 -0.46 10.19
N THR A 9 -6.06 -1.34 11.13
CA THR A 9 -6.59 -1.29 12.49
C THR A 9 -5.79 -0.28 13.32
N GLU A 10 -6.32 0.13 14.46
CA GLU A 10 -5.61 1.00 15.41
C GLU A 10 -4.29 0.38 15.88
N GLU A 11 -4.25 -0.95 16.07
CA GLU A 11 -3.03 -1.68 16.42
C GLU A 11 -1.94 -1.51 15.34
N HIS A 12 -2.30 -1.64 14.06
CA HIS A 12 -1.34 -1.42 12.97
C HIS A 12 -0.83 0.01 12.94
N VAL A 13 -1.69 1.00 13.20
CA VAL A 13 -1.28 2.41 13.26
C VAL A 13 -0.28 2.63 14.40
N HIS A 14 -0.55 2.05 15.58
CA HIS A 14 0.33 2.17 16.73
C HIS A 14 1.72 1.57 16.45
N GLN A 15 1.77 0.38 15.85
CA GLN A 15 3.05 -0.26 15.46
C GLN A 15 3.84 0.61 14.47
N ILE A 16 3.17 1.21 13.49
CA ILE A 16 3.82 2.10 12.51
C ILE A 16 4.40 3.33 13.21
N GLN A 17 3.69 3.91 14.17
CA GLN A 17 4.16 5.06 14.96
C GLN A 17 5.38 4.71 15.83
N GLU A 18 5.39 3.54 16.46
CA GLU A 18 6.55 3.07 17.23
C GLU A 18 7.80 2.94 16.34
N VAL A 19 7.64 2.41 15.12
CA VAL A 19 8.73 2.30 14.15
C VAL A 19 9.20 3.69 13.69
N GLU A 20 8.28 4.60 13.38
CA GLU A 20 8.61 5.98 12.99
C GLU A 20 9.43 6.70 14.06
N GLN A 21 8.99 6.59 15.32
CA GLN A 21 9.71 7.19 16.46
C GLN A 21 11.09 6.58 16.64
N HIS A 22 11.19 5.24 16.62
CA HIS A 22 12.46 4.55 16.79
C HIS A 22 13.48 4.95 15.71
N LEU A 23 13.04 5.04 14.46
CA LEU A 23 13.89 5.46 13.35
C LEU A 23 14.30 6.93 13.45
N SER A 24 13.38 7.80 13.89
CA SER A 24 13.67 9.22 14.12
C SER A 24 14.73 9.41 15.21
N ASP A 25 14.60 8.66 16.32
CA ASP A 25 15.57 8.68 17.43
C ASP A 25 16.95 8.17 16.95
N ALA A 26 16.98 7.07 16.21
CA ALA A 26 18.22 6.49 15.68
C ALA A 26 18.92 7.41 14.66
N ALA A 27 18.16 8.15 13.87
CA ALA A 27 18.69 9.10 12.88
C ALA A 27 19.06 10.45 13.49
N GLY A 28 18.63 10.75 14.72
CA GLY A 28 18.82 12.04 15.38
C GLY A 28 18.05 13.20 14.73
N LYS A 29 16.99 12.89 13.98
CA LYS A 29 16.13 13.87 13.29
C LYS A 29 14.75 13.26 13.04
N GLU A 30 13.75 14.12 12.94
CA GLU A 30 12.38 13.70 12.61
C GLU A 30 12.32 13.09 11.20
N LEU A 31 11.76 11.88 11.11
CA LEU A 31 11.52 11.16 9.87
C LEU A 31 10.02 10.94 9.71
N ILE A 32 9.56 10.87 8.46
CA ILE A 32 8.15 10.59 8.13
C ILE A 32 8.11 9.29 7.31
N LEU A 33 7.23 8.36 7.70
CA LEU A 33 6.99 7.12 6.97
C LEU A 33 5.92 7.32 5.89
N ILE A 34 6.27 6.99 4.64
CA ILE A 34 5.33 7.03 3.50
C ILE A 34 5.13 5.61 3.00
N ALA A 35 3.92 5.08 3.18
CA ALA A 35 3.53 3.77 2.67
C ALA A 35 2.82 3.90 1.32
N TYR A 36 3.21 3.08 0.35
CA TYR A 36 2.55 2.98 -0.94
C TYR A 36 1.76 1.68 -1.00
N SER A 37 0.51 1.75 -1.47
CA SER A 37 -0.20 0.56 -1.93
C SER A 37 -0.07 0.48 -3.45
N LEU A 38 0.29 -0.69 -3.96
CA LEU A 38 0.14 -0.96 -5.38
C LEU A 38 -1.38 -1.04 -5.65
N GLN A 39 -1.91 -0.12 -6.45
CA GLN A 39 -3.20 -0.37 -7.06
C GLN A 39 -3.07 -1.64 -7.91
N PRO A 40 -3.96 -2.63 -7.77
CA PRO A 40 -3.96 -3.77 -8.67
C PRO A 40 -4.13 -3.23 -10.09
N GLU A 41 -3.29 -3.67 -11.04
CA GLU A 41 -3.46 -3.34 -12.45
C GLU A 41 -4.92 -3.63 -12.82
N GLU A 42 -5.64 -2.59 -13.27
CA GLU A 42 -6.92 -2.80 -13.94
C GLU A 42 -6.61 -3.70 -15.14
N THR A 43 -6.96 -4.98 -15.03
CA THR A 43 -6.93 -5.89 -16.17
C THR A 43 -7.96 -5.34 -17.16
N ASN A 44 -7.51 -4.48 -18.08
CA ASN A 44 -8.33 -3.99 -19.17
C ASN A 44 -8.87 -5.22 -19.91
N PRO A 45 -10.20 -5.46 -19.95
CA PRO A 45 -10.76 -6.59 -20.67
C PRO A 45 -10.83 -6.31 -22.18
N SER A 46 -9.80 -5.67 -22.77
CA SER A 46 -9.79 -5.33 -24.20
C SER A 46 -8.84 -6.17 -25.05
N ASP A 47 -8.04 -7.08 -24.48
CA ASP A 47 -7.28 -8.06 -25.26
C ASP A 47 -8.07 -9.37 -25.51
N SER A 48 -9.31 -9.22 -25.95
CA SER A 48 -10.07 -10.31 -26.57
C SER A 48 -10.88 -9.78 -27.75
N ARG A 49 -10.23 -8.99 -28.61
CA ARG A 49 -10.63 -8.92 -30.02
C ARG A 49 -9.94 -10.07 -30.73
N SER A 50 -10.60 -11.22 -30.76
CA SER A 50 -10.32 -12.25 -31.74
C SER A 50 -10.60 -11.63 -33.12
N ASP A 51 -9.52 -11.31 -33.85
CA ASP A 51 -9.59 -10.96 -35.26
C ASP A 51 -10.21 -12.13 -36.05
N PRO A 52 -11.27 -11.93 -36.85
CA PRO A 52 -11.71 -12.91 -37.82
C PRO A 52 -10.87 -12.74 -39.10
N LEU A 53 -10.09 -13.75 -39.45
CA LEU A 53 -9.58 -13.98 -40.81
C LEU A 53 -10.47 -14.99 -41.53
#